data_AF-A0A7Y9L9U6-F1
#
_entry.id   AF-A0A7Y9L9U6-F1
#
_cell.length_a   1.000
_cell.length_b   1.000
_cell.length_c   1.000
_cell.angle_alpha   90.00
_cell.angle_beta   90.00
_cell.angle_gamma   90.00
#
_symmetry.space_group_name_H-M   'P 1'
#
loop_
_entity.id
_entity.type
_entity.pdbx_description
1 polymer ?
#
loop_
_entity_poly.entity_id
_entity_poly.type
_entity_poly.pdbx_seq_one_letter_code
_entity_poly.pdbx_strand_id
1 'polypeptide(L)'
;MNLRPEHIVKGVDAEPWIKTFRQKTSIPVNTPLLNQAQTIIANYQGNNRAKATGTVFPVISNQKMNSYLKEIADFCGVKKNLAFHIARHTFATN
;
A
#
# COMPACT_ATOMS: atom_id res chain seq x y z
N MET A 1 0.20 -6.12 -6.26
CA MET A 1 -0.44 -6.01 -4.92
C MET A 1 -1.92 -5.84 -5.18
N ASN A 2 -2.78 -6.74 -4.71
CA ASN A 2 -4.21 -6.73 -5.02
C ASN A 2 -5.01 -6.44 -3.75
N LEU A 3 -4.82 -5.25 -3.17
CA LEU A 3 -5.60 -4.83 -2.02
C LEU A 3 -7.01 -4.47 -2.49
N ARG A 4 -8.02 -5.17 -1.98
CA ARG A 4 -9.44 -4.97 -2.28
C ARG A 4 -10.13 -4.41 -1.04
N PRO A 5 -11.27 -3.69 -1.20
CA PRO A 5 -12.02 -3.17 -0.07
C PRO A 5 -12.39 -4.24 0.97
N GLU A 6 -12.71 -5.45 0.52
CA GLU A 6 -13.05 -6.61 1.39
C GLU A 6 -11.90 -7.06 2.31
N HIS A 7 -10.65 -6.72 1.99
CA HIS A 7 -9.50 -7.02 2.84
C HIS A 7 -9.37 -6.05 4.01
N ILE A 8 -10.09 -4.93 4.01
CA ILE A 8 -10.10 -3.96 5.10
C ILE A 8 -11.27 -4.31 6.02
N VAL A 9 -10.95 -4.73 7.25
CA VAL A 9 -11.95 -5.18 8.23
C VAL A 9 -11.74 -4.44 9.54
N LYS A 10 -12.81 -4.32 10.35
CA LYS A 10 -12.67 -3.85 11.73
C LYS A 10 -12.13 -4.97 12.62
N GLY A 11 -11.13 -4.64 13.43
CA GLY A 11 -10.56 -5.51 14.45
C GLY A 11 -11.43 -5.59 15.69
N VAL A 12 -10.98 -6.40 16.65
CA VAL A 12 -11.65 -6.60 17.96
C VAL A 12 -11.57 -5.33 18.82
N ASP A 13 -10.55 -4.51 18.55
CA ASP A 13 -10.27 -3.19 19.09
C ASP A 13 -11.09 -2.07 18.41
N ALA A 14 -12.00 -2.41 17.48
CA ALA A 14 -12.74 -1.48 16.63
C ALA A 14 -11.89 -0.65 15.65
N GLU A 15 -10.57 -0.85 15.63
CA GLU A 15 -9.65 -0.22 14.68
C GLU A 15 -9.68 -0.94 13.33
N PRO A 16 -9.34 -0.27 12.22
CA PRO A 16 -9.29 -0.93 10.92
C PRO A 16 -7.98 -1.72 10.73
N TRP A 17 -8.11 -2.89 10.13
CA TRP A 17 -7.02 -3.82 9.85
C TRP A 17 -7.08 -4.27 8.39
N ILE A 18 -5.91 -4.46 7.78
CA ILE A 18 -5.77 -5.17 6.51
C ILE A 18 -5.54 -6.65 6.82
N LYS A 19 -6.46 -7.51 6.34
CA LYS A 19 -6.32 -8.97 6.37
C LYS A 19 -6.19 -9.50 4.95
N THR A 20 -5.04 -10.12 4.66
CA THR A 20 -4.72 -10.68 3.34
C THR A 20 -3.94 -11.98 3.49
N PHE A 21 -3.68 -12.67 2.39
CA PHE A 21 -2.76 -13.80 2.35
C PHE A 21 -1.56 -13.48 1.46
N ARG A 22 -0.36 -13.88 1.91
CA ARG A 22 0.86 -13.72 1.11
C ARG A 22 0.78 -14.61 -0.13
N GLN A 23 0.85 -14.01 -1.31
CA GLN A 23 0.71 -14.75 -2.57
C GLN A 23 1.70 -15.91 -2.74
N LYS A 24 2.94 -15.79 -2.24
CA LYS A 24 3.97 -16.82 -2.41
C LYS A 24 3.80 -18.03 -1.49
N THR A 25 3.27 -17.84 -0.28
CA THR A 25 3.30 -18.88 0.76
C THR A 25 1.95 -19.14 1.41
N SER A 26 0.90 -18.43 0.98
CA SER A 26 -0.45 -18.48 1.54
C SER A 26 -0.52 -18.26 3.06
N ILE A 27 0.48 -17.60 3.63
CA ILE A 27 0.52 -17.24 5.05
C ILE A 27 -0.39 -16.02 5.25
N PRO A 28 -1.29 -16.02 6.25
CA PRO A 28 -2.10 -14.86 6.58
C PRO A 28 -1.23 -13.68 7.02
N VAL A 29 -1.60 -12.49 6.55
CA VAL A 29 -0.96 -11.21 6.89
C VAL A 29 -2.04 -10.31 7.44
N ASN A 30 -1.91 -9.98 8.73
CA ASN A 30 -2.75 -9.02 9.43
C ASN A 30 -1.89 -7.80 9.74
N THR A 31 -2.30 -6.63 9.28
CA THR A 31 -1.56 -5.38 9.49
C THR A 31 -2.52 -4.28 9.91
N PRO A 32 -2.29 -3.58 11.02
CA PRO A 32 -3.15 -2.48 11.44
C PRO A 32 -3.09 -1.35 10.39
N LEU A 33 -4.24 -0.74 10.12
CA LEU A 33 -4.35 0.34 9.14
C LEU A 33 -4.22 1.70 9.85
N LEU A 34 -3.03 2.28 9.80
CA LEU A 34 -2.73 3.57 10.42
C LEU A 34 -3.60 4.70 9.85
N ASN A 35 -3.91 5.71 10.67
CA ASN A 35 -4.73 6.86 10.29
C ASN A 35 -4.25 7.55 9.00
N GLN A 36 -2.94 7.73 8.83
CA GLN A 36 -2.38 8.32 7.60
C GLN A 36 -2.69 7.47 6.35
N ALA A 37 -2.61 6.14 6.47
CA ALA A 37 -2.95 5.24 5.38
C ALA A 37 -4.45 5.26 5.08
N GLN A 38 -5.31 5.41 6.09
CA GLN A 38 -6.76 5.58 5.90
C GLN A 38 -7.07 6.85 5.11
N THR A 39 -6.44 7.97 5.44
CA THR A 39 -6.60 9.23 4.70
C THR A 39 -6.20 9.08 3.24
N ILE A 40 -5.08 8.39 2.96
CA ILE A 40 -4.68 8.11 1.59
C ILE A 40 -5.74 7.27 0.89
N ILE A 41 -6.25 6.21 1.50
CA ILE A 41 -7.33 5.37 0.93
C ILE A 41 -8.58 6.21 0.62
N ALA A 42 -8.98 7.10 1.52
CA ALA A 42 -10.12 7.99 1.34
C ALA A 42 -9.98 8.86 0.08
N ASN A 43 -8.78 9.38 -0.21
CA ASN A 43 -8.51 10.19 -1.40
C ASN A 43 -8.70 9.42 -2.72
N TYR A 44 -8.66 8.09 -2.70
CA TYR A 44 -8.90 7.24 -3.87
C TYR A 44 -10.34 6.71 -3.95
N GLN A 45 -11.20 7.04 -2.98
CA GLN A 45 -12.62 6.72 -3.07
C GLN A 45 -13.21 7.37 -4.32
N GLY A 46 -13.94 6.60 -5.12
CA GLY A 46 -14.51 7.10 -6.37
C GLY A 46 -13.62 6.98 -7.60
N ASN A 47 -12.32 6.66 -7.45
CA ASN A 47 -11.38 6.58 -8.57
C ASN A 47 -11.78 5.51 -9.60
N ASN A 48 -12.00 5.93 -10.86
CA ASN A 48 -12.48 5.05 -11.93
C ASN A 48 -11.52 3.89 -12.25
N ARG A 49 -10.20 4.11 -12.19
CA ARG A 49 -9.20 3.07 -12.46
C ARG A 49 -9.17 2.01 -11.36
N ALA A 50 -9.31 2.43 -10.11
CA ALA A 50 -9.41 1.54 -8.96
C ALA A 50 -10.70 0.71 -9.03
N LYS A 51 -11.85 1.36 -9.33
CA LYS A 51 -13.14 0.68 -9.54
C LYS A 51 -13.09 -0.36 -10.65
N ALA A 52 -12.52 -0.02 -11.81
CA ALA A 52 -12.41 -0.93 -12.95
C ALA A 52 -11.63 -2.23 -12.62
N THR A 53 -10.72 -2.17 -11.65
CA THR A 53 -9.90 -3.31 -11.23
C THR A 53 -10.37 -3.94 -9.91
N GLY A 54 -11.41 -3.40 -9.28
CA GLY A 54 -11.95 -3.85 -7.99
C GLY A 54 -10.96 -3.70 -6.83
N THR A 55 -9.97 -2.82 -6.95
CA THR A 55 -8.92 -2.62 -5.94
C THR A 55 -9.09 -1.28 -5.22
N VAL A 56 -8.45 -1.15 -4.05
CA VAL A 56 -8.43 0.08 -3.26
C VAL A 56 -7.67 1.20 -3.99
N PHE A 57 -6.62 0.84 -4.72
CA PHE A 57 -5.79 1.77 -5.51
C PHE A 57 -5.75 1.34 -6.97
N PRO A 58 -5.54 2.29 -7.91
CA PRO A 58 -5.23 1.95 -9.29
C PRO A 58 -3.97 1.07 -9.37
N VAL A 59 -4.03 0.01 -10.16
CA VAL A 59 -2.88 -0.87 -10.36
C VAL A 59 -1.91 -0.24 -11.37
N ILE A 60 -0.65 -0.11 -10.98
CA ILE A 60 0.46 0.31 -11.85
C ILE A 60 1.57 -0.74 -11.84
N SER A 61 2.39 -0.78 -12.89
CA SER A 61 3.52 -1.71 -12.97
C SER A 61 4.62 -1.33 -11.96
N ASN A 62 5.38 -2.33 -11.50
CA ASN A 62 6.51 -2.10 -10.59
C ASN A 62 7.55 -1.15 -11.20
N GLN A 63 7.77 -1.21 -12.51
CA GLN A 63 8.68 -0.29 -13.21
C GLN A 63 8.19 1.16 -13.09
N LYS A 64 6.89 1.40 -13.30
CA LYS A 64 6.31 2.75 -13.22
C LYS A 64 6.33 3.28 -11.79
N MET A 65 6.00 2.43 -10.82
CA MET A 65 6.09 2.76 -9.40
C MET A 65 7.51 3.14 -8.99
N ASN A 66 8.53 2.36 -9.36
CA ASN A 66 9.92 2.68 -9.06
C ASN A 66 10.39 3.96 -9.76
N SER A 67 9.87 4.27 -10.95
CA SER A 67 10.20 5.53 -11.64
C SER A 67 9.64 6.74 -10.87
N TYR A 68 8.40 6.66 -10.39
CA TYR A 68 7.82 7.70 -9.55
C TYR A 68 8.53 7.85 -8.21
N LEU A 69 8.96 6.75 -7.59
CA LEU A 69 9.73 6.81 -6.34
C LEU A 69 11.08 7.52 -6.51
N LYS A 70 11.74 7.34 -7.66
CA LYS A 70 12.98 8.05 -7.99
C LYS A 70 12.75 9.53 -8.18
N GLU A 71 11.72 9.90 -8.93
CA GLU A 71 11.34 11.30 -9.13
C GLU A 71 11.04 12.01 -7.80
N ILE A 72 10.28 11.37 -6.91
CA ILE A 72 10.02 11.88 -5.55
C ILE A 72 11.32 11.98 -4.74
N ALA A 73 12.20 10.98 -4.82
CA ALA A 73 13.50 11.02 -4.14
C ALA A 73 14.34 12.21 -4.58
N ASP A 74 14.38 12.48 -5.89
CA ASP A 74 15.12 13.59 -6.48
C ASP A 74 14.56 14.94 -5.99
N PHE A 75 13.23 15.12 -5.99
CA PHE A 75 12.58 16.33 -5.47
C PHE A 75 12.82 16.53 -3.96
N CYS A 76 12.87 15.46 -3.18
CA CYS A 76 13.10 15.51 -1.74
C CYS A 76 14.58 15.53 -1.34
N GLY A 77 15.52 15.47 -2.29
CA GLY A 77 16.96 15.40 -2.01
C GLY A 77 17.41 14.09 -1.35
N VAL A 78 16.62 13.02 -1.48
CA VAL A 78 16.92 11.70 -0.90
C VAL A 78 17.95 11.00 -1.79
N LYS A 79 19.21 10.92 -1.31
CA LYS A 79 20.33 10.31 -2.05
C LYS A 79 20.24 8.79 -2.19
N LYS A 80 19.42 8.14 -1.37
CA LYS A 80 19.26 6.68 -1.38
C LYS A 80 18.31 6.31 -2.51
N ASN A 81 18.68 5.34 -3.35
CA ASN A 81 17.82 4.87 -4.42
C ASN A 81 16.54 4.24 -3.85
N LEU A 82 15.41 4.95 -3.94
CA LEU A 82 14.13 4.47 -3.44
C LEU A 82 13.55 3.41 -4.39
N ALA A 83 13.32 2.22 -3.86
CA ALA A 83 12.67 1.12 -4.56
C ALA A 83 11.59 0.48 -3.68
N PHE A 84 10.62 -0.18 -4.30
CA PHE A 84 9.46 -0.75 -3.62
C PHE A 84 9.79 -1.61 -2.37
N HIS A 85 10.88 -2.39 -2.40
CA HIS A 85 11.26 -3.27 -1.29
C HIS A 85 11.81 -2.51 -0.07
N ILE A 86 12.28 -1.28 -0.23
CA ILE A 86 12.89 -0.49 0.84
C ILE A 86 11.86 -0.14 1.92
N ALA A 87 10.62 0.16 1.53
CA ALA A 87 9.55 0.52 2.47
C ALA A 87 9.35 -0.56 3.54
N ARG A 88 9.38 -1.84 3.16
CA ARG A 88 9.28 -2.96 4.11
C ARG A 88 10.47 -3.03 5.05
N HIS A 89 11.69 -2.83 4.54
CA HIS A 89 12.89 -2.87 5.37
C HIS A 89 12.89 -1.72 6.38
N THR A 90 12.59 -0.50 5.94
CA THR A 90 12.57 0.67 6.82
C THR A 90 11.49 0.55 7.91
N PHE A 91 10.30 0.06 7.57
CA PHE A 91 9.23 -0.16 8.55
C PHE A 91 9.56 -1.24 9.59
N ALA A 92 10.38 -2.24 9.24
CA ALA A 92 10.77 -3.28 10.18
C ALA A 92 11.91 -2.86 11.13
N THR A 93 12.63 -1.79 10.80
CA THR A 93 13.80 -1.31 11.56
C THR A 93 13.53 -0.09 12.45
N ASN A 94 12.38 0.56 12.30
CA ASN A 94 11.97 1.76 13.05
C ASN A 94 10.55 1.59 13.58
#